data_AF-A0A5D2CTE7-F1
#
_entry.id   AF-A0A5D2CTE7-F1
#
_cell.length_a   1.000
_cell.length_b   1.000
_cell.length_c   1.000
_cell.angle_alpha   90.00
_cell.angle_beta   90.00
_cell.angle_gamma   90.00
#
_symmetry.space_group_name_H-M   'P 1'
#
loop_
_entity.id
_entity.type
_entity.pdbx_description
1 polymer ?
#
loop_
_entity_poly.entity_id
_entity_poly.type
_entity_poly.pdbx_seq_one_letter_code
_entity_poly.pdbx_strand_id
1 'polypeptide(L)'
;MATSSSCSSLKQQFLMFLVVTISSIINSQVNGCFTSIFSFGDSLTDTGNLLEISLSDSTNPPHSAFLPYGRTFFHHPTGRFCDGRLVIDFIAEALGFSFLPPFYGSKSGKWEKFQKGANFAVASATALNSSFLAEQGIHSVSTNISLGVEVNSFKHLLPSLCSSSSNCKELLRNSLIVMGEIGGNDYNHAFMQGKNIENIRQLVPLVVDIISSSINELIELGAMTFLVPGNFPIGCSPSLLTKFHGSERDQYDPLTGCLTWLNRFSRHHNE
;
A
#
# COMPACT_ATOMS: atom_id res chain seq x y z
N MET A 1 34.18 58.77 -2.99
CA MET A 1 33.77 57.60 -2.17
C MET A 1 32.26 57.48 -2.20
N ALA A 2 31.67 56.72 -3.13
CA ALA A 2 30.24 56.42 -3.14
C ALA A 2 29.92 55.31 -4.16
N THR A 3 30.30 54.06 -3.91
CA THR A 3 29.87 52.94 -4.79
C THR A 3 29.70 51.57 -4.09
N SER A 4 29.96 51.41 -2.79
CA SER A 4 29.88 50.08 -2.15
C SER A 4 28.53 49.73 -1.51
N SER A 5 27.69 50.70 -1.16
CA SER A 5 26.45 50.46 -0.41
C SER A 5 25.27 49.97 -1.26
N SER A 6 25.24 50.33 -2.55
CA SER A 6 24.13 49.96 -3.45
C SER A 6 24.15 48.46 -3.81
N CYS A 7 25.33 47.87 -3.96
CA CYS A 7 25.47 46.46 -4.34
C CYS A 7 25.12 45.49 -3.18
N SER A 8 25.37 45.87 -1.92
CA SER A 8 24.97 45.05 -0.76
C SER A 8 23.45 45.03 -0.57
N SER A 9 22.78 46.18 -0.81
CA SER A 9 21.32 46.30 -0.74
C SER A 9 20.61 45.40 -1.76
N LEU A 10 21.11 45.35 -3.01
CA LEU A 10 20.53 44.48 -4.04
C LEU A 10 20.68 42.99 -3.69
N LYS A 11 21.83 42.57 -3.14
CA LYS A 11 22.05 41.18 -2.72
C LYS A 11 21.12 40.77 -1.58
N GLN A 12 20.89 41.66 -0.61
CA GLN A 12 19.98 41.40 0.51
C GLN A 12 18.52 41.31 0.03
N GLN A 13 18.09 42.19 -0.88
CA GLN A 13 16.76 42.13 -1.47
C GLN A 13 16.55 40.85 -2.29
N PHE A 14 17.56 40.43 -3.06
CA PHE A 14 17.51 39.19 -3.83
C PHE A 14 17.44 37.96 -2.92
N LEU A 15 18.22 37.93 -1.84
CA LEU A 15 18.20 36.84 -0.86
C LEU A 15 16.85 36.76 -0.13
N MET A 16 16.27 37.90 0.27
CA MET A 16 14.94 37.94 0.89
C MET A 16 13.86 37.46 -0.08
N PHE A 17 13.92 37.87 -1.35
CA PHE A 17 12.99 37.42 -2.39
C PHE A 17 13.13 35.91 -2.63
N LEU A 18 14.36 35.39 -2.67
CA LEU A 18 14.64 33.95 -2.79
C LEU A 18 14.09 33.18 -1.59
N VAL A 19 14.27 33.66 -0.36
CA VAL A 19 13.73 33.03 0.86
C VAL A 19 12.20 33.04 0.84
N VAL A 20 11.56 34.17 0.50
CA VAL A 20 10.09 34.26 0.42
C VAL A 20 9.52 33.35 -0.66
N THR A 21 10.15 33.28 -1.85
CA THR A 21 9.72 32.39 -2.93
C THR A 21 9.89 30.91 -2.56
N ILE A 22 11.00 30.53 -1.93
CA ILE A 22 11.22 29.17 -1.43
C ILE A 22 10.20 28.82 -0.34
N SER A 23 9.93 29.71 0.64
CA SER A 23 8.90 29.48 1.65
C SER A 23 7.50 29.36 1.04
N SER A 24 7.21 30.10 -0.03
CA SER A 24 5.93 30.03 -0.75
C SER A 24 5.78 28.72 -1.52
N ILE A 25 6.86 28.20 -2.10
CA ILE A 25 6.88 26.90 -2.80
C ILE A 25 6.77 25.74 -1.80
N ILE A 26 7.42 25.84 -0.63
CA ILE A 26 7.33 24.81 0.43
C ILE A 26 5.93 24.79 1.08
N ASN A 27 5.24 25.94 1.16
CA ASN A 27 3.85 26.03 1.63
C ASN A 27 2.79 25.91 0.52
N SER A 28 3.19 25.71 -0.73
CA SER A 28 2.23 25.42 -1.79
C SER A 28 1.76 23.98 -1.60
N GLN A 29 0.62 23.81 -0.92
CA GLN A 29 -0.15 22.56 -1.03
C GLN A 29 -0.28 22.22 -2.51
N VAL A 30 0.14 21.01 -2.88
CA VAL A 30 -0.02 20.50 -4.25
C VAL A 30 -1.49 20.64 -4.60
N ASN A 31 -1.79 21.52 -5.56
CA ASN A 31 -3.14 21.94 -5.94
C ASN A 31 -3.86 20.86 -6.78
N GLY A 32 -3.99 19.67 -6.20
CA GLY A 32 -4.95 18.65 -6.58
C GLY A 32 -5.58 18.13 -5.29
N CYS A 33 -6.56 18.85 -4.74
CA CYS A 33 -7.19 18.43 -3.50
C CYS A 33 -8.05 17.19 -3.78
N PHE A 34 -7.46 16.01 -3.62
CA PHE A 34 -8.24 14.79 -3.53
C PHE A 34 -9.32 15.00 -2.47
N THR A 35 -10.53 14.53 -2.74
CA THR A 35 -11.65 14.61 -1.77
C THR A 35 -11.70 13.39 -0.87
N SER A 36 -11.07 12.29 -1.31
CA SER A 36 -11.02 10.99 -0.66
C SER A 36 -9.79 10.19 -1.09
N ILE A 37 -9.38 9.25 -0.25
CA ILE A 37 -8.36 8.24 -0.59
C ILE A 37 -8.95 6.85 -0.37
N PHE A 38 -8.94 6.00 -1.40
CA PHE A 38 -9.33 4.60 -1.26
C PHE A 38 -8.10 3.74 -1.51
N SER A 39 -7.81 2.84 -0.58
CA SER A 39 -6.60 2.01 -0.65
C SER A 39 -6.88 0.52 -0.60
N PHE A 40 -6.11 -0.23 -1.38
CA PHE A 40 -6.12 -1.68 -1.51
C PHE A 40 -4.73 -2.23 -1.23
N GLY A 41 -4.56 -3.53 -1.10
CA GLY A 41 -3.25 -4.17 -1.03
C GLY A 41 -3.15 -5.13 0.14
N ASP A 42 -1.96 -5.23 0.73
CA ASP A 42 -1.70 -6.25 1.75
C ASP A 42 -1.29 -5.66 3.12
N SER A 43 -0.51 -6.43 3.89
CA SER A 43 0.00 -6.05 5.21
C SER A 43 0.75 -4.70 5.23
N LEU A 44 1.34 -4.29 4.11
CA LEU A 44 2.08 -3.03 4.00
C LEU A 44 1.15 -1.80 3.93
N THR A 45 -0.12 -2.03 3.66
CA THR A 45 -1.16 -1.00 3.55
C THR A 45 -2.31 -1.24 4.53
N ASP A 46 -2.46 -2.42 5.13
CA ASP A 46 -3.54 -2.79 6.06
C ASP A 46 -3.54 -1.93 7.35
N THR A 47 -4.55 -1.08 7.49
CA THR A 47 -4.72 -0.20 8.67
C THR A 47 -5.44 -0.84 9.85
N GLY A 48 -5.73 -2.14 9.78
CA GLY A 48 -6.34 -2.93 10.86
C GLY A 48 -7.45 -3.90 10.41
N ASN A 49 -7.69 -4.06 9.11
CA ASN A 49 -8.71 -4.94 8.57
C ASN A 49 -8.55 -6.39 9.01
N LEU A 50 -7.34 -6.97 8.94
CA LEU A 50 -7.16 -8.36 9.39
C LEU A 50 -7.51 -8.54 10.88
N LEU A 51 -7.18 -7.56 11.72
CA LEU A 51 -7.55 -7.57 13.14
C LEU A 51 -9.08 -7.55 13.31
N GLU A 52 -9.76 -6.65 12.60
CA GLU A 52 -11.23 -6.52 12.67
C GLU A 52 -11.96 -7.78 12.16
N ILE A 53 -11.44 -8.40 11.10
CA ILE A 53 -11.93 -9.69 10.60
C ILE A 53 -11.74 -10.77 11.67
N SER A 54 -10.54 -10.90 12.23
CA SER A 54 -10.26 -11.93 13.25
C SER A 54 -11.15 -11.79 14.49
N LEU A 55 -11.39 -10.55 14.94
CA LEU A 55 -12.31 -10.26 16.05
C LEU A 55 -13.76 -10.63 15.70
N SER A 56 -14.20 -10.30 14.49
CA SER A 56 -15.57 -10.59 14.02
C SER A 56 -15.81 -12.09 13.87
N ASP A 57 -14.85 -12.82 13.32
CA ASP A 57 -14.94 -14.27 13.12
C ASP A 57 -14.62 -15.07 14.39
N SER A 58 -14.30 -14.39 15.51
CA SER A 58 -13.90 -15.02 16.77
C SER A 58 -12.71 -16.00 16.61
N THR A 59 -11.77 -15.64 15.73
CA THR A 59 -10.55 -16.42 15.47
C THR A 59 -9.38 -15.87 16.29
N ASN A 60 -8.23 -16.55 16.22
CA ASN A 60 -7.03 -16.08 16.89
C ASN A 60 -6.63 -14.70 16.34
N PRO A 61 -6.36 -13.71 17.20
CA PRO A 61 -5.93 -12.40 16.76
C PRO A 61 -4.60 -12.48 15.99
N PRO A 62 -4.41 -11.63 14.96
CA PRO A 62 -3.16 -11.61 14.21
C PRO A 62 -2.01 -11.10 15.08
N HIS A 63 -0.78 -11.34 14.64
CA HIS A 63 0.41 -10.82 15.34
C HIS A 63 0.37 -9.30 15.53
N SER A 64 -0.23 -8.57 14.60
CA SER A 64 -0.40 -7.11 14.66
C SER A 64 -1.35 -6.62 15.77
N ALA A 65 -2.00 -7.53 16.50
CA ALA A 65 -2.81 -7.24 17.69
C ALA A 65 -1.98 -7.07 18.97
N PHE A 66 -0.67 -7.36 18.92
CA PHE A 66 0.20 -7.40 20.09
C PHE A 66 1.41 -6.48 19.93
N LEU A 67 2.10 -6.15 21.04
CA LEU A 67 3.40 -5.49 20.96
C LEU A 67 4.39 -6.39 20.20
N PRO A 68 5.32 -5.83 19.39
CA PRO A 68 5.72 -4.42 19.32
C PRO A 68 4.89 -3.54 18.37
N TYR A 69 3.83 -4.05 17.74
CA TYR A 69 3.05 -3.28 16.75
C TYR A 69 2.42 -2.03 17.37
N GLY A 70 2.51 -0.90 16.65
CA GLY A 70 2.04 0.41 17.08
C GLY A 70 2.81 1.11 18.21
N ARG A 71 3.84 0.49 18.81
CA ARG A 71 4.57 1.04 19.98
C ARG A 71 5.18 2.44 19.79
N THR A 72 5.66 2.80 18.59
CA THR A 72 6.46 4.02 18.35
C THR A 72 5.61 5.26 18.10
N PHE A 73 4.40 5.10 17.56
CA PHE A 73 3.54 6.22 17.20
C PHE A 73 2.17 6.18 17.88
N PHE A 74 1.47 5.04 17.80
CA PHE A 74 0.14 4.89 18.40
C PHE A 74 0.21 4.55 19.90
N HIS A 75 1.36 4.02 20.34
CA HIS A 75 1.61 3.54 21.70
C HIS A 75 0.68 2.38 22.14
N HIS A 76 0.00 1.75 21.19
CA HIS A 76 -0.78 0.52 21.34
C HIS A 76 -0.92 -0.16 19.96
N PRO A 77 -1.16 -1.49 19.91
CA PRO A 77 -1.41 -2.18 18.65
C PRO A 77 -2.71 -1.71 18.00
N THR A 78 -2.67 -1.39 16.70
CA THR A 78 -3.85 -0.99 15.91
C THR A 78 -4.20 -2.00 14.81
N GLY A 79 -3.53 -3.15 14.75
CA GLY A 79 -3.63 -4.09 13.64
C GLY A 79 -2.74 -3.79 12.43
N ARG A 80 -2.03 -2.65 12.39
CA ARG A 80 -1.01 -2.35 11.38
C ARG A 80 0.20 -3.26 11.55
N PHE A 81 0.76 -3.75 10.44
CA PHE A 81 2.00 -4.56 10.43
C PHE A 81 3.27 -3.70 10.49
N CYS A 82 3.24 -2.68 11.36
CA CYS A 82 4.35 -1.79 11.64
C CYS A 82 4.39 -1.47 13.14
N ASP A 83 5.57 -1.13 13.66
CA ASP A 83 5.68 -0.65 15.04
C ASP A 83 5.12 0.78 15.22
N GLY A 84 4.65 1.41 14.14
CA GLY A 84 3.97 2.69 14.13
C GLY A 84 3.08 2.86 12.89
N ARG A 85 3.32 3.93 12.12
CA ARG A 85 2.58 4.29 10.90
C ARG A 85 3.01 3.46 9.68
N LEU A 86 2.09 3.25 8.76
CA LEU A 86 2.33 2.71 7.41
C LEU A 86 2.55 3.83 6.40
N VAL A 87 3.06 3.49 5.21
CA VAL A 87 3.26 4.47 4.11
C VAL A 87 1.95 5.21 3.77
N ILE A 88 0.81 4.51 3.78
CA ILE A 88 -0.50 5.11 3.54
C ILE A 88 -0.89 6.17 4.58
N ASP A 89 -0.45 6.03 5.84
CA ASP A 89 -0.72 7.02 6.88
C ASP A 89 0.04 8.33 6.60
N PHE A 90 1.30 8.22 6.14
CA PHE A 90 2.09 9.38 5.73
C PHE A 90 1.52 10.06 4.48
N ILE A 91 1.03 9.28 3.50
CA ILE A 91 0.35 9.82 2.32
C ILE A 91 -0.90 10.59 2.72
N ALA A 92 -1.74 10.00 3.58
CA ALA A 92 -2.96 10.65 4.07
C ALA A 92 -2.64 11.96 4.78
N GLU A 93 -1.68 11.96 5.71
CA GLU A 93 -1.27 13.16 6.46
C GLU A 93 -0.71 14.25 5.54
N ALA A 94 0.16 13.88 4.59
CA ALA A 94 0.73 14.83 3.63
C ALA A 94 -0.34 15.49 2.73
N LEU A 95 -1.45 14.80 2.49
CA LEU A 95 -2.60 15.31 1.72
C LEU A 95 -3.68 15.96 2.61
N GLY A 96 -3.45 16.09 3.92
CA GLY A 96 -4.38 16.73 4.86
C GLY A 96 -5.57 15.86 5.29
N PHE A 97 -5.47 14.54 5.13
CA PHE A 97 -6.47 13.58 5.58
C PHE A 97 -6.13 13.01 6.96
N SER A 98 -7.17 12.63 7.71
CA SER A 98 -7.02 11.68 8.82
C SER A 98 -6.61 10.30 8.31
N PHE A 99 -6.06 9.46 9.17
CA PHE A 99 -5.72 8.08 8.80
C PHE A 99 -6.95 7.30 8.31
N LEU A 100 -6.75 6.51 7.27
CA LEU A 100 -7.84 5.79 6.62
C LEU A 100 -8.37 4.68 7.54
N PRO A 101 -9.68 4.69 7.84
CA PRO A 101 -10.27 3.65 8.67
C PRO A 101 -10.28 2.31 7.93
N PRO A 102 -10.06 1.18 8.63
CA PRO A 102 -10.24 -0.15 8.06
C PRO A 102 -11.71 -0.36 7.69
N PHE A 103 -11.96 -0.85 6.48
CA PHE A 103 -13.29 -1.15 5.96
C PHE A 103 -14.02 -2.18 6.83
N TYR A 104 -13.35 -3.28 7.16
CA TYR A 104 -13.95 -4.41 7.89
C TYR A 104 -14.20 -4.11 9.38
N GLY A 105 -13.62 -3.04 9.92
CA GLY A 105 -13.93 -2.54 11.28
C GLY A 105 -15.25 -1.75 11.36
N SER A 106 -16.09 -1.80 10.34
CA SER A 106 -17.41 -1.16 10.36
C SER A 106 -18.53 -2.16 10.46
N LYS A 107 -19.45 -1.93 11.40
CA LYS A 107 -20.77 -2.57 11.36
C LYS A 107 -21.58 -1.98 10.19
N SER A 108 -22.32 -2.83 9.49
CA SER A 108 -23.18 -2.44 8.36
C SER A 108 -24.05 -1.23 8.72
N GLY A 109 -24.11 -0.24 7.82
CA GLY A 109 -24.98 0.93 7.95
C GLY A 109 -24.35 2.19 8.56
N LYS A 110 -23.05 2.19 8.89
CA LYS A 110 -22.29 3.40 9.31
C LYS A 110 -21.26 3.84 8.27
N TRP A 111 -21.71 4.05 7.04
CA TRP A 111 -20.84 4.36 5.89
C TRP A 111 -20.34 5.81 5.85
N GLU A 112 -20.93 6.70 6.67
CA GLU A 112 -20.54 8.11 6.80
C GLU A 112 -19.05 8.28 7.13
N LYS A 113 -18.48 7.36 7.92
CA LYS A 113 -17.06 7.39 8.29
C LYS A 113 -16.10 7.22 7.11
N PHE A 114 -16.60 6.74 5.96
CA PHE A 114 -15.82 6.48 4.75
C PHE A 114 -15.95 7.58 3.69
N GLN A 115 -16.67 8.67 3.98
CA GLN A 115 -16.82 9.82 3.06
C GLN A 115 -15.49 10.42 2.62
N LYS A 116 -14.46 10.34 3.47
CA LYS A 116 -13.09 10.82 3.17
C LYS A 116 -12.13 9.72 2.73
N GLY A 117 -12.62 8.50 2.54
CA GLY A 117 -11.79 7.36 2.18
C GLY A 117 -11.94 6.17 3.09
N ALA A 118 -11.44 5.03 2.62
CA ALA A 118 -11.44 3.76 3.33
C ALA A 118 -10.24 2.93 2.89
N ASN A 119 -9.75 2.09 3.81
CA ASN A 119 -8.73 1.11 3.52
C ASN A 119 -9.35 -0.29 3.43
N PHE A 120 -9.18 -0.96 2.29
CA PHE A 120 -9.66 -2.31 2.01
C PHE A 120 -8.54 -3.36 2.08
N ALA A 121 -7.27 -2.94 2.19
CA ALA A 121 -6.12 -3.82 2.24
C ALA A 121 -6.22 -4.78 3.42
N VAL A 122 -5.99 -6.07 3.19
CA VAL A 122 -5.96 -7.10 4.24
C VAL A 122 -4.59 -7.74 4.29
N ALA A 123 -4.00 -7.84 5.47
CA ALA A 123 -2.72 -8.50 5.61
C ALA A 123 -2.73 -9.96 5.10
N SER A 124 -1.65 -10.33 4.40
CA SER A 124 -1.50 -11.57 3.63
C SER A 124 -2.42 -11.72 2.41
N ALA A 125 -3.11 -10.65 1.98
CA ALA A 125 -3.87 -10.67 0.73
C ALA A 125 -2.94 -10.93 -0.46
N THR A 126 -3.49 -11.66 -1.43
CA THR A 126 -2.84 -12.00 -2.69
C THR A 126 -3.58 -11.32 -3.84
N ALA A 127 -2.89 -11.07 -4.96
CA ALA A 127 -3.57 -10.61 -6.17
C ALA A 127 -4.48 -11.73 -6.69
N LEU A 128 -3.94 -12.94 -6.83
CA LEU A 128 -4.68 -14.12 -7.26
C LEU A 128 -5.65 -14.59 -6.17
N ASN A 129 -6.72 -15.27 -6.59
CA ASN A 129 -7.66 -15.86 -5.65
C ASN A 129 -7.01 -16.99 -4.84
N SER A 130 -7.35 -17.04 -3.55
CA SER A 130 -6.88 -18.07 -2.62
C SER A 130 -7.21 -19.49 -3.09
N SER A 131 -8.36 -19.70 -3.75
CA SER A 131 -8.72 -20.99 -4.35
C SER A 131 -7.79 -21.39 -5.50
N PHE A 132 -7.46 -20.47 -6.40
CA PHE A 132 -6.51 -20.73 -7.49
C PHE A 132 -5.12 -21.08 -6.94
N LEU A 133 -4.63 -20.32 -5.96
CA LEU A 133 -3.35 -20.61 -5.32
C LEU A 133 -3.36 -21.98 -4.62
N ALA A 134 -4.47 -22.34 -3.97
CA ALA A 134 -4.63 -23.65 -3.34
C ALA A 134 -4.58 -24.81 -4.35
N GLU A 135 -5.09 -24.64 -5.58
CA GLU A 135 -4.95 -25.62 -6.67
C GLU A 135 -3.49 -25.78 -7.12
N GLN A 136 -2.69 -24.72 -7.03
CA GLN A 136 -1.22 -24.77 -7.21
C GLN A 136 -0.48 -25.30 -5.96
N GLY A 137 -1.23 -25.70 -4.94
CA GLY A 137 -0.74 -26.15 -3.63
C GLY A 137 -0.04 -25.05 -2.83
N ILE A 138 -0.38 -23.78 -3.07
CA ILE A 138 0.11 -22.61 -2.34
C ILE A 138 -1.01 -22.16 -1.40
N HIS A 139 -0.81 -22.33 -0.11
CA HIS A 139 -1.82 -21.99 0.89
C HIS A 139 -1.41 -20.73 1.69
N SER A 140 -2.32 -19.76 1.79
CA SER A 140 -2.22 -18.68 2.80
C SER A 140 -2.86 -19.17 4.09
N VAL A 141 -2.24 -18.86 5.22
CA VAL A 141 -2.71 -19.26 6.55
C VAL A 141 -3.51 -18.15 7.25
N SER A 142 -3.51 -16.93 6.72
CA SER A 142 -4.00 -15.75 7.46
C SER A 142 -5.30 -15.17 6.92
N THR A 143 -5.58 -15.30 5.62
CA THR A 143 -6.77 -14.73 5.00
C THR A 143 -7.12 -15.44 3.69
N ASN A 144 -8.40 -15.40 3.31
CA ASN A 144 -8.87 -15.79 1.99
C ASN A 144 -9.21 -14.57 1.10
N ILE A 145 -9.00 -13.36 1.60
CA ILE A 145 -9.26 -12.10 0.91
C ILE A 145 -8.17 -11.87 -0.14
N SER A 146 -8.56 -11.85 -1.41
CA SER A 146 -7.71 -11.46 -2.54
C SER A 146 -8.01 -10.03 -2.97
N LEU A 147 -7.16 -9.45 -3.82
CA LEU A 147 -7.39 -8.12 -4.40
C LEU A 147 -8.78 -7.99 -5.04
N GLY A 148 -9.24 -9.03 -5.74
CA GLY A 148 -10.59 -9.03 -6.32
C GLY A 148 -11.70 -8.94 -5.26
N VAL A 149 -11.51 -9.53 -4.08
CA VAL A 149 -12.44 -9.42 -2.95
C VAL A 149 -12.41 -8.02 -2.33
N GLU A 150 -11.24 -7.39 -2.23
CA GLU A 150 -11.10 -6.01 -1.76
C GLU A 150 -11.80 -5.02 -2.71
N VAL A 151 -11.56 -5.15 -4.02
CA VAL A 151 -12.22 -4.34 -5.07
C VAL A 151 -13.73 -4.56 -5.06
N ASN A 152 -14.20 -5.80 -4.89
CA ASN A 152 -15.64 -6.08 -4.74
C ASN A 152 -16.23 -5.42 -3.49
N SER A 153 -15.50 -5.41 -2.38
CA SER A 153 -15.93 -4.76 -1.14
C SER A 153 -16.04 -3.25 -1.34
N PHE A 154 -15.10 -2.64 -2.07
CA PHE A 154 -15.17 -1.24 -2.46
C PHE A 154 -16.38 -0.94 -3.36
N LYS A 155 -16.62 -1.74 -4.40
CA LYS A 155 -17.79 -1.59 -5.28
C LYS A 155 -19.11 -1.71 -4.51
N HIS A 156 -19.14 -2.53 -3.46
CA HIS A 156 -20.30 -2.66 -2.58
C HIS A 156 -20.50 -1.41 -1.69
N LEU A 157 -19.42 -0.80 -1.20
CA LEU A 157 -19.49 0.45 -0.44
C LEU A 157 -19.92 1.63 -1.30
N LEU A 158 -19.41 1.71 -2.54
CA LEU A 158 -19.45 2.90 -3.38
C LEU A 158 -20.86 3.53 -3.49
N PRO A 159 -21.96 2.80 -3.78
CA PRO A 159 -23.30 3.39 -3.87
C PRO A 159 -23.75 4.13 -2.60
N SER A 160 -23.26 3.72 -1.43
CA SER A 160 -23.56 4.37 -0.14
C SER A 160 -22.87 5.72 0.02
N LEU A 161 -21.83 6.02 -0.77
CA LEU A 161 -21.07 7.26 -0.71
C LEU A 161 -21.59 8.34 -1.66
N CYS A 162 -22.13 7.93 -2.81
CA CYS A 162 -22.49 8.83 -3.93
C CYS A 162 -23.97 8.82 -4.32
N SER A 163 -24.75 7.82 -3.90
CA SER A 163 -26.20 7.67 -4.16
C SER A 163 -26.65 7.57 -5.63
N SER A 164 -25.80 7.92 -6.62
CA SER A 164 -26.08 7.78 -8.05
C SER A 164 -24.79 7.57 -8.85
N SER A 165 -24.87 6.93 -10.02
CA SER A 165 -23.70 6.63 -10.86
C SER A 165 -22.89 7.86 -11.27
N SER A 166 -23.55 8.98 -11.63
CA SER A 166 -22.86 10.24 -11.98
C SER A 166 -22.05 10.79 -10.80
N ASN A 167 -22.63 10.76 -9.61
CA ASN A 167 -21.96 11.22 -8.39
C ASN A 167 -20.79 10.28 -8.02
N CYS A 168 -20.91 8.98 -8.28
CA CYS A 168 -19.83 8.02 -8.02
C CYS A 168 -18.63 8.29 -8.94
N LYS A 169 -18.90 8.59 -10.21
CA LYS A 169 -17.86 8.97 -11.17
C LYS A 169 -17.17 10.27 -10.77
N GLU A 170 -17.93 11.26 -10.30
CA GLU A 170 -17.35 12.52 -9.80
C GLU A 170 -16.54 12.33 -8.52
N LEU A 171 -17.04 11.51 -7.57
CA LEU A 171 -16.29 11.13 -6.38
C LEU A 171 -14.94 10.54 -6.77
N LEU A 172 -14.95 9.50 -7.61
CA LEU A 172 -13.75 8.75 -7.99
C LEU A 172 -12.76 9.55 -8.83
N ARG A 173 -13.26 10.44 -9.69
CA ARG A 173 -12.42 11.38 -10.44
C ARG A 173 -11.61 12.29 -9.51
N ASN A 174 -12.16 12.62 -8.35
CA ASN A 174 -11.51 13.45 -7.34
C ASN A 174 -10.86 12.61 -6.21
N SER A 175 -10.83 11.28 -6.32
CA SER A 175 -10.17 10.40 -5.34
C SER A 175 -8.73 10.09 -5.75
N LEU A 176 -7.88 9.85 -4.75
CA LEU A 176 -6.65 9.10 -4.95
C LEU A 176 -6.92 7.62 -4.71
N ILE A 177 -6.66 6.78 -5.70
CA ILE A 177 -6.66 5.33 -5.53
C ILE A 177 -5.24 4.88 -5.22
N VAL A 178 -5.03 4.29 -4.04
CA VAL A 178 -3.75 3.67 -3.69
C VAL A 178 -3.91 2.17 -3.86
N MET A 179 -3.44 1.65 -4.99
CA MET A 179 -3.22 0.22 -5.14
C MET A 179 -1.94 -0.06 -4.37
N GLY A 180 -2.00 -0.46 -3.10
CA GLY A 180 -0.80 -0.73 -2.30
C GLY A 180 0.08 -1.83 -2.92
N GLU A 181 1.18 -2.19 -2.26
CA GLU A 181 1.92 -3.38 -2.71
C GLU A 181 0.99 -4.60 -2.58
N ILE A 182 0.82 -5.30 -3.69
CA ILE A 182 -0.04 -6.46 -3.84
C ILE A 182 0.58 -7.36 -4.91
N GLY A 183 0.48 -8.67 -4.72
CA GLY A 183 1.16 -9.65 -5.57
C GLY A 183 2.43 -10.24 -4.93
N GLY A 184 3.09 -9.53 -4.00
CA GLY A 184 4.24 -10.08 -3.28
C GLY A 184 3.91 -11.34 -2.49
N ASN A 185 2.74 -11.40 -1.86
CA ASN A 185 2.31 -12.58 -1.11
C ASN A 185 2.07 -13.81 -2.00
N ASP A 186 1.65 -13.63 -3.25
CA ASP A 186 1.48 -14.72 -4.23
C ASP A 186 2.80 -15.49 -4.41
N TYR A 187 3.93 -14.79 -4.39
CA TYR A 187 5.27 -15.38 -4.49
C TYR A 187 5.83 -15.77 -3.14
N ASN A 188 5.72 -14.92 -2.13
CA ASN A 188 6.30 -15.14 -0.79
C ASN A 188 5.73 -16.40 -0.13
N HIS A 189 4.41 -16.64 -0.24
CA HIS A 189 3.82 -17.88 0.26
C HIS A 189 4.40 -19.11 -0.44
N ALA A 190 4.61 -19.04 -1.76
CA ALA A 190 5.19 -20.12 -2.53
C ALA A 190 6.68 -20.36 -2.20
N PHE A 191 7.48 -19.30 -2.05
CA PHE A 191 8.88 -19.38 -1.62
C PHE A 191 9.00 -20.02 -0.22
N MET A 192 8.16 -19.58 0.72
CA MET A 192 8.16 -20.13 2.09
C MET A 192 7.75 -21.60 2.11
N GLN A 193 6.88 -22.02 1.20
CA GLN A 193 6.48 -23.42 1.01
C GLN A 193 7.47 -24.24 0.16
N GLY A 194 8.60 -23.66 -0.28
CA GLY A 194 9.65 -24.37 -1.01
C GLY A 194 9.23 -24.78 -2.42
N LYS A 195 8.30 -24.05 -3.04
CA LYS A 195 7.88 -24.32 -4.43
C LYS A 195 9.02 -24.02 -5.40
N ASN A 196 9.00 -24.70 -6.55
CA ASN A 196 10.00 -24.50 -7.60
C ASN A 196 9.96 -23.06 -8.14
N ILE A 197 11.12 -22.42 -8.24
CA ILE A 197 11.24 -21.00 -8.62
C ILE A 197 10.68 -20.73 -10.02
N GLU A 198 10.85 -21.65 -10.97
CA GLU A 198 10.31 -21.49 -12.33
C GLU A 198 8.78 -21.52 -12.32
N ASN A 199 8.17 -22.39 -11.52
CA ASN A 199 6.71 -22.40 -11.34
C ASN A 199 6.22 -21.11 -10.67
N ILE A 200 6.97 -20.57 -9.69
CA ILE A 200 6.62 -19.29 -9.08
C ILE A 200 6.74 -18.15 -10.10
N ARG A 201 7.75 -18.19 -10.97
CA ARG A 201 7.92 -17.21 -12.05
C ARG A 201 6.75 -17.21 -13.03
N GLN A 202 6.11 -18.37 -13.27
CA GLN A 202 4.90 -18.47 -14.09
C GLN A 202 3.68 -17.76 -13.48
N LEU A 203 3.69 -17.47 -12.17
CA LEU A 203 2.62 -16.68 -11.53
C LEU A 203 2.73 -15.18 -11.85
N VAL A 204 3.92 -14.69 -12.23
CA VAL A 204 4.16 -13.26 -12.47
C VAL A 204 3.17 -12.63 -13.45
N PRO A 205 3.02 -13.13 -14.69
CA PRO A 205 2.07 -12.55 -15.63
C PRO A 205 0.62 -12.60 -15.10
N LEU A 206 0.23 -13.69 -14.44
CA LEU A 206 -1.13 -13.83 -13.88
C LEU A 206 -1.42 -12.78 -12.79
N VAL A 207 -0.45 -12.53 -11.92
CA VAL A 207 -0.54 -11.51 -10.86
C VAL A 207 -0.65 -10.12 -11.47
N VAL A 208 0.24 -9.78 -12.41
CA VAL A 208 0.25 -8.47 -13.08
C VAL A 208 -1.06 -8.25 -13.86
N ASP A 209 -1.59 -9.29 -14.50
CA ASP A 209 -2.87 -9.24 -15.22
C ASP A 209 -4.04 -8.94 -14.27
N ILE A 210 -4.08 -9.57 -13.08
CA ILE A 210 -5.15 -9.30 -12.10
C ILE A 210 -5.05 -7.88 -11.53
N ILE A 211 -3.84 -7.39 -11.24
CA ILE A 211 -3.63 -6.01 -10.78
C ILE A 211 -4.08 -5.03 -11.87
N SER A 212 -3.64 -5.24 -13.11
CA SER A 212 -4.00 -4.40 -14.26
C SER A 212 -5.51 -4.41 -14.53
N SER A 213 -6.14 -5.59 -14.48
CA SER A 213 -7.59 -5.74 -14.65
C SER A 213 -8.37 -5.02 -13.54
N SER A 214 -7.92 -5.13 -12.29
CA SER A 214 -8.53 -4.42 -11.15
C SER A 214 -8.43 -2.91 -11.31
N ILE A 215 -7.29 -2.40 -11.78
CA ILE A 215 -7.11 -0.97 -12.09
C ILE A 215 -8.06 -0.55 -13.22
N ASN A 216 -8.15 -1.33 -14.29
CA ASN A 216 -9.05 -1.04 -15.41
C ASN A 216 -10.52 -1.00 -14.98
N GLU A 217 -10.95 -1.92 -14.12
CA GLU A 217 -12.30 -1.90 -13.55
C GLU A 217 -12.56 -0.60 -12.76
N LEU A 218 -11.59 -0.15 -11.95
CA LEU A 218 -11.71 1.12 -11.22
C LEU A 218 -11.72 2.34 -12.15
N ILE A 219 -10.98 2.30 -13.27
CA ILE A 219 -11.02 3.33 -14.32
C ILE A 219 -12.41 3.40 -14.95
N GLU A 220 -13.01 2.25 -15.27
CA GLU A 220 -14.36 2.17 -15.83
C GLU A 220 -15.42 2.75 -14.88
N LEU A 221 -15.22 2.61 -13.56
CA LEU A 221 -16.05 3.22 -12.54
C LEU A 221 -15.85 4.75 -12.41
N GLY A 222 -14.76 5.29 -12.92
CA GLY A 222 -14.48 6.73 -12.97
C GLY A 222 -13.22 7.19 -12.25
N ALA A 223 -12.41 6.29 -11.68
CA ALA A 223 -11.16 6.67 -11.05
C ALA A 223 -10.15 7.15 -12.10
N MET A 224 -9.43 8.24 -11.78
CA MET A 224 -8.49 8.87 -12.71
C MET A 224 -7.06 8.95 -12.19
N THR A 225 -6.87 8.90 -10.87
CA THR A 225 -5.55 9.07 -10.26
C THR A 225 -5.22 7.88 -9.39
N PHE A 226 -4.11 7.22 -9.73
CA PHE A 226 -3.66 6.00 -9.08
C PHE A 226 -2.22 6.17 -8.58
N LEU A 227 -1.95 5.61 -7.41
CA LEU A 227 -0.60 5.25 -6.98
C LEU A 227 -0.52 3.72 -7.02
N VAL A 228 0.42 3.19 -7.80
CA VAL A 228 0.65 1.76 -7.99
C VAL A 228 2.15 1.52 -7.79
N PRO A 229 2.58 1.06 -6.60
CA PRO A 229 3.96 0.68 -6.36
C PRO A 229 4.23 -0.68 -7.00
N GLY A 230 5.47 -0.89 -7.41
CA GLY A 230 5.97 -2.22 -7.75
C GLY A 230 6.30 -3.03 -6.49
N ASN A 231 6.64 -4.29 -6.70
CA ASN A 231 7.19 -5.16 -5.69
C ASN A 231 8.61 -4.68 -5.28
N PHE A 232 8.82 -4.40 -3.99
CA PHE A 232 10.11 -3.93 -3.50
C PHE A 232 11.15 -5.06 -3.52
N PRO A 233 12.45 -4.75 -3.50
CA PRO A 233 13.49 -5.77 -3.43
C PRO A 233 13.36 -6.64 -2.16
N ILE A 234 13.02 -7.91 -2.32
CA ILE A 234 12.76 -8.83 -1.19
C ILE A 234 13.99 -9.65 -0.76
N GLY A 235 15.13 -9.53 -1.45
CA GLY A 235 16.33 -10.31 -1.17
C GLY A 235 16.97 -10.05 0.19
N CYS A 236 16.62 -8.92 0.81
CA CYS A 236 17.06 -8.56 2.17
C CYS A 236 16.03 -8.93 3.25
N SER A 237 14.88 -9.53 2.88
CA SER A 237 13.85 -9.89 3.83
C SER A 237 14.39 -10.92 4.84
N PRO A 238 14.36 -10.65 6.16
CA PRO A 238 14.88 -11.59 7.16
C PRO A 238 14.24 -12.98 7.10
N SER A 239 12.95 -13.07 6.77
CA SER A 239 12.26 -14.35 6.64
C SER A 239 12.76 -15.17 5.44
N LEU A 240 12.99 -14.53 4.30
CA LEU A 240 13.53 -15.19 3.10
C LEU A 240 15.02 -15.51 3.27
N LEU A 241 15.82 -14.63 3.87
CA LEU A 241 17.21 -14.92 4.21
C LEU A 241 17.33 -16.13 5.14
N THR A 242 16.43 -16.24 6.13
CA THR A 242 16.37 -17.42 7.01
C THR A 242 15.97 -18.67 6.24
N LYS A 243 14.93 -18.59 5.40
CA LYS A 243 14.47 -19.70 4.56
C LYS A 243 15.58 -20.23 3.64
N PHE A 244 16.36 -19.33 3.05
CA PHE A 244 17.39 -19.64 2.07
C PHE A 244 18.82 -19.50 2.62
N HIS A 245 19.03 -19.60 3.93
CA HIS A 245 20.34 -19.45 4.59
C HIS A 245 21.46 -20.39 4.07
N GLY A 246 21.11 -21.47 3.35
CA GLY A 246 22.04 -22.41 2.74
C GLY A 246 22.37 -22.14 1.26
N SER A 247 21.98 -20.98 0.72
CA SER A 247 22.33 -20.59 -0.65
C SER A 247 23.86 -20.49 -0.83
N GLU A 248 24.32 -20.69 -2.06
CA GLU A 248 25.72 -20.50 -2.42
C GLU A 248 26.17 -19.04 -2.22
N ARG A 249 27.44 -18.84 -1.87
CA ARG A 249 27.97 -17.51 -1.52
C ARG A 249 27.82 -16.48 -2.63
N ASP A 250 27.89 -16.91 -3.89
CA ASP A 250 27.76 -16.06 -5.08
C ASP A 250 26.30 -15.60 -5.35
N GLN A 251 25.31 -16.22 -4.70
CA GLN A 251 23.92 -15.78 -4.77
C GLN A 251 23.64 -14.57 -3.87
N TYR A 252 24.51 -14.30 -2.90
CA TYR A 252 24.44 -13.14 -2.03
C TYR A 252 25.20 -11.97 -2.64
N ASP A 253 24.61 -10.79 -2.54
CA ASP A 253 25.31 -9.55 -2.82
C ASP A 253 26.39 -9.34 -1.74
N PRO A 254 27.67 -9.17 -2.11
CA PRO A 254 28.77 -9.14 -1.15
C PRO A 254 28.78 -7.89 -0.28
N LEU A 255 28.09 -6.82 -0.67
CA LEU A 255 28.02 -5.57 0.09
C LEU A 255 26.87 -5.57 1.09
N THR A 256 25.72 -6.11 0.70
CA THR A 256 24.47 -6.03 1.46
C THR A 256 24.10 -7.34 2.16
N GLY A 257 24.65 -8.48 1.74
CA GLY A 257 24.28 -9.80 2.22
C GLY A 257 22.89 -10.26 1.75
N CYS A 258 22.30 -9.58 0.76
CA CYS A 258 20.96 -9.87 0.27
C CYS A 258 21.00 -10.87 -0.90
N LEU A 259 19.97 -11.69 -1.02
CA LEU A 259 19.86 -12.66 -2.12
C LEU A 259 19.55 -11.94 -3.44
N THR A 260 20.52 -11.96 -4.36
CA THR A 260 20.45 -11.24 -5.63
C THR A 260 19.33 -11.76 -6.54
N TRP A 261 19.09 -13.07 -6.54
CA TRP A 261 18.06 -13.69 -7.38
C TRP A 261 16.64 -13.29 -6.96
N LEU A 262 16.39 -13.09 -5.66
CA LEU A 262 15.12 -12.58 -5.15
C LEU A 262 14.91 -11.12 -5.57
N ASN A 263 15.94 -10.29 -5.51
CA ASN A 263 15.87 -8.91 -6.01
C ASN A 263 15.64 -8.86 -7.53
N ARG A 264 16.23 -9.79 -8.29
CA ARG A 264 15.95 -9.95 -9.73
C ARG A 264 14.51 -10.41 -9.97
N PHE A 265 13.96 -11.25 -9.11
CA PHE A 265 12.56 -11.67 -9.19
C PHE A 265 11.61 -10.49 -8.99
N SER A 266 11.78 -9.69 -7.92
CA SER A 266 10.98 -8.48 -7.71
C SER A 266 11.11 -7.50 -8.89
N ARG A 267 12.31 -7.36 -9.46
CA ARG A 267 12.51 -6.53 -10.67
C ARG A 267 11.74 -7.06 -11.87
N HIS A 268 11.73 -8.37 -12.09
CA HIS A 268 10.99 -8.99 -13.18
C HIS A 268 9.46 -8.80 -13.05
N HIS A 269 8.92 -8.78 -11.83
CA HIS A 269 7.52 -8.41 -11.62
C HIS A 269 7.22 -6.96 -12.01
N ASN A 270 8.20 -6.06 -11.84
CA ASN A 270 8.05 -4.62 -12.08
C ASN A 270 8.30 -4.21 -13.55
N GLU A 271 8.70 -5.15 -14.42
CA GLU A 271 8.96 -4.92 -15.86
C GLU A 271 7.64 -4.91 -16.66
#